data_AF-A0A453QNB0-F1
#
_entry.id   AF-A0A453QNB0-F1
#
_cell.length_a   1.000
_cell.length_b   1.000
_cell.length_c   1.000
_cell.angle_alpha   90.00
_cell.angle_beta   90.00
_cell.angle_gamma   90.00
#
_symmetry.space_group_name_H-M   'P 1'
#
loop_
_entity.id
_entity.type
_entity.pdbx_description
1 polymer ?
#
loop_
_entity_poly.entity_id
_entity_poly.type
_entity_poly.pdbx_seq_one_letter_code
_entity_poly.pdbx_strand_id
1 'polypeptide(L)'
;VGPNTMPCQLMVGFFAYAKSLDIHVDKKELEDAQWHSREDVKKALTFAEYEKAQRSSALKVNQICKGAERGQSTSSDLSVESEEPAPMFVPGPYAIAHHLISSWAFEGAPKVPSSFSNL
;
A
#
# COMPACT_ATOMS: atom_id res chain seq x y z
N VAL A 1 28.15 -2.04 -3.73
CA VAL A 1 26.71 -2.04 -4.08
C VAL A 1 26.64 -2.49 -5.53
N GLY A 2 26.10 -3.68 -5.81
CA GLY A 2 26.06 -4.23 -7.17
C GLY A 2 25.09 -3.44 -8.06
N PRO A 3 25.24 -3.49 -9.40
CA PRO A 3 24.31 -2.83 -10.30
C PRO A 3 22.91 -3.44 -10.15
N ASN A 4 21.92 -2.56 -9.92
CA ASN A 4 20.51 -2.95 -9.88
C ASN A 4 20.08 -3.34 -11.31
N THR A 5 19.72 -4.60 -11.53
CA THR A 5 19.24 -5.13 -12.82
C THR A 5 17.73 -5.02 -13.00
N MET A 6 17.03 -4.34 -12.08
CA MET A 6 15.60 -4.10 -12.24
C MET A 6 15.37 -3.23 -13.47
N PRO A 7 14.64 -3.72 -14.51
CA PRO A 7 14.34 -2.90 -15.67
C PRO A 7 13.55 -1.67 -15.21
N CYS A 8 13.83 -0.51 -15.81
CA CYS A 8 13.03 0.68 -15.56
C CYS A 8 11.58 0.40 -15.99
N GLN A 9 10.66 0.40 -15.03
CA GLN A 9 9.23 0.15 -15.26
C GLN A 9 8.46 1.47 -15.14
N LEU A 10 7.55 1.71 -16.09
CA LEU A 10 6.55 2.78 -16.00
C LEU A 10 5.24 2.17 -15.49
N MET A 11 4.74 2.65 -14.35
CA MET A 11 3.44 2.24 -13.82
C MET A 11 2.36 3.22 -14.27
N VAL A 12 1.28 2.71 -14.87
CA VAL A 12 0.13 3.52 -15.30
C VAL A 12 -1.10 3.08 -14.51
N GLY A 13 -1.69 4.00 -13.75
CA GLY A 13 -2.83 3.73 -12.87
C GLY A 13 -4.18 3.92 -13.55
N PHE A 14 -5.11 3.00 -13.32
CA PHE A 14 -6.47 3.04 -13.86
C PHE A 14 -7.51 2.69 -12.80
N PHE A 15 -8.72 3.20 -12.98
CA PHE A 15 -9.92 2.69 -12.30
C PHE A 15 -10.75 1.88 -13.29
N ALA A 16 -11.15 0.69 -12.90
CA ALA A 16 -11.93 -0.22 -13.73
C ALA A 16 -13.15 -0.74 -12.95
N TYR A 17 -14.22 -1.04 -13.69
CA TYR A 17 -15.41 -1.70 -13.16
C TYR A 17 -15.41 -3.15 -13.61
N ALA A 18 -15.54 -4.08 -12.66
CA ALA A 18 -15.59 -5.50 -12.97
C ALA A 18 -16.93 -5.88 -13.60
N LYS A 19 -16.89 -6.81 -14.56
CA LYS A 19 -18.09 -7.35 -15.22
C LYS A 19 -18.75 -8.49 -14.43
N SER A 20 -18.01 -9.12 -13.52
CA SER A 20 -18.49 -10.19 -12.63
C SER A 20 -17.79 -10.07 -11.27
N LEU A 21 -18.39 -10.68 -10.24
CA LEU A 21 -17.81 -10.86 -8.91
C LEU A 21 -17.07 -12.19 -8.76
N ASP A 22 -17.16 -13.10 -9.74
CA ASP A 22 -16.47 -14.39 -9.69
C ASP A 22 -14.95 -14.20 -9.82
N ILE A 23 -14.21 -14.68 -8.81
CA ILE A 23 -12.75 -14.63 -8.77
C ILE A 23 -12.19 -16.01 -9.13
N HIS A 24 -11.31 -16.07 -10.12
CA HIS A 24 -10.52 -17.25 -10.47
C HIS A 24 -9.04 -16.91 -10.33
N VAL A 25 -8.38 -17.41 -9.28
CA VAL A 25 -6.98 -17.06 -8.97
C VAL A 25 -6.01 -17.99 -9.69
N ASP A 26 -5.13 -17.45 -10.52
CA ASP A 26 -3.96 -18.19 -11.02
C ASP A 26 -2.89 -18.27 -9.94
N LYS A 27 -2.78 -19.44 -9.31
CA LYS A 27 -1.82 -19.70 -8.22
C LYS A 27 -0.35 -19.73 -8.66
N LYS A 28 -0.05 -19.62 -9.97
CA LYS A 28 1.32 -19.44 -10.45
C LYS A 28 1.82 -18.00 -10.26
N GLU A 29 0.91 -17.03 -10.30
CA GLU A 29 1.23 -15.60 -10.21
C GLU A 29 0.79 -15.00 -8.86
N LEU A 30 -0.40 -15.35 -8.39
CA LEU A 30 -1.01 -14.75 -7.19
C LEU A 30 -1.34 -15.80 -6.14
N GLU A 31 -0.97 -15.51 -4.89
CA GLU A 31 -1.31 -16.36 -3.75
C GLU A 31 -2.81 -16.31 -3.42
N ASP A 32 -3.43 -15.12 -3.44
CA ASP A 32 -4.85 -14.92 -3.11
C ASP A 32 -5.44 -13.69 -3.82
N ALA A 33 -6.78 -13.64 -3.92
CA ALA A 33 -7.53 -12.46 -4.37
C ALA A 33 -8.93 -12.44 -3.76
N GLN A 34 -9.34 -11.30 -3.20
CA GLN A 34 -10.61 -11.12 -2.52
C GLN A 34 -11.24 -9.76 -2.82
N TRP A 35 -12.57 -9.68 -2.72
CA TRP A 35 -13.30 -8.42 -2.70
C TRP A 35 -13.28 -7.84 -1.29
N HIS A 36 -12.91 -6.57 -1.16
CA HIS A 36 -12.94 -5.85 0.12
C HIS A 36 -14.00 -4.76 0.10
N SER A 37 -14.69 -4.59 1.23
CA SER A 37 -15.62 -3.49 1.42
C SER A 37 -14.87 -2.16 1.47
N ARG A 38 -15.55 -1.08 1.09
CA ARG A 38 -14.95 0.26 1.12
C ARG A 38 -14.62 0.69 2.55
N GLU A 39 -15.40 0.23 3.51
CA GLU A 39 -15.24 0.48 4.94
C GLU A 39 -13.96 -0.20 5.44
N ASP A 40 -13.70 -1.45 5.06
CA ASP A 40 -12.51 -2.18 5.49
C ASP A 40 -11.24 -1.62 4.84
N VAL A 41 -11.31 -1.19 3.58
CA VAL A 41 -10.21 -0.47 2.93
C VAL A 41 -9.90 0.84 3.65
N LYS A 42 -10.93 1.60 4.05
CA LYS A 42 -10.72 2.83 4.85
C LYS A 42 -10.07 2.53 6.19
N LYS A 43 -10.52 1.49 6.90
CA LYS A 43 -9.91 1.05 8.17
C LYS A 43 -8.43 0.70 7.97
N ALA A 44 -8.11 -0.06 6.92
CA ALA A 44 -6.74 -0.44 6.59
C ALA A 44 -5.86 0.78 6.24
N LEU A 45 -6.41 1.78 5.54
CA LEU A 45 -5.71 3.05 5.25
C LEU A 45 -5.49 3.92 6.50
N THR A 46 -6.39 3.86 7.48
CA THR A 46 -6.26 4.61 8.75
C THR A 46 -5.37 3.92 9.77
N PHE A 47 -5.03 2.65 9.56
CA PHE A 47 -4.28 1.86 10.53
C PHE A 47 -2.88 2.46 10.73
N ALA A 48 -2.62 2.91 11.95
CA ALA A 48 -1.61 3.89 12.33
C ALA A 48 -0.15 3.36 12.30
N GLU A 49 0.05 2.12 11.87
CA GLU A 49 1.38 1.50 11.79
C GLU A 49 2.25 2.15 10.70
N TYR A 50 1.62 2.70 9.66
CA TYR A 50 2.32 3.37 8.56
C TYR A 50 2.93 4.73 8.97
N GLU A 51 2.21 5.55 9.75
CA GLU A 51 2.69 6.86 10.22
C GLU A 51 3.90 6.68 11.15
N LYS A 52 3.86 5.65 12.00
CA LYS A 52 4.96 5.24 12.88
C LYS A 52 6.17 4.72 12.10
N ALA A 53 5.95 3.85 11.10
CA ALA A 53 7.02 3.30 10.27
C ALA A 53 7.71 4.35 9.38
N GLN A 54 6.95 5.32 8.84
CA GLN A 54 7.51 6.44 8.07
C GLN A 54 8.29 7.41 8.93
N ARG A 55 7.76 7.79 10.11
CA ARG A 55 8.49 8.65 11.05
C ARG A 55 9.81 7.98 11.45
N SER A 56 9.81 6.67 11.72
CA SER A 56 11.02 5.90 11.99
C SER A 56 12.00 5.90 10.81
N SER A 57 11.51 5.69 9.59
CA SER A 57 12.36 5.63 8.39
C SER A 57 12.95 7.00 8.04
N ALA A 58 12.15 8.07 8.11
CA ALA A 58 12.61 9.44 7.92
C ALA A 58 13.62 9.87 8.98
N LEU A 59 13.46 9.44 10.24
CA LEU A 59 14.44 9.65 11.30
C LEU A 59 15.76 8.92 11.01
N LYS A 60 15.71 7.65 10.56
CA LYS A 60 16.89 6.88 10.15
C LYS A 60 17.63 7.54 8.98
N VAL A 61 16.91 7.96 7.95
CA VAL A 61 17.50 8.69 6.80
C VAL A 61 18.17 9.98 7.26
N ASN A 62 17.51 10.77 8.09
CA ASN A 62 18.10 11.99 8.65
C ASN A 62 19.37 11.70 9.47
N GLN A 63 19.37 10.64 10.27
CA GLN A 63 20.54 10.24 11.08
C GLN A 63 21.73 9.81 10.22
N ILE A 64 21.45 9.08 9.12
CA ILE A 64 22.47 8.69 8.13
C ILE A 64 23.04 9.95 7.45
N CYS A 65 22.18 10.88 7.02
CA CYS A 65 22.61 12.12 6.36
C CYS A 65 23.40 13.07 7.28
N LYS A 66 23.16 13.02 8.59
CA LYS A 66 23.88 13.85 9.58
C LYS A 66 25.22 13.27 10.02
N GLY A 67 25.62 12.07 9.55
CA GLY A 67 26.93 11.50 9.84
C GLY A 67 27.15 11.09 11.30
N ALA A 68 26.13 10.52 11.96
CA ALA A 68 26.29 10.02 13.32
C ALA A 68 27.23 8.80 13.36
N GLU A 69 28.21 8.85 14.26
CA GLU A 69 29.29 7.88 14.40
C GLU A 69 28.78 6.46 14.66
N ARG A 70 29.42 5.47 14.01
CA ARG A 70 29.15 4.03 14.17
C ARG A 70 29.39 3.63 15.62
N GLY A 71 28.34 3.47 16.43
CA GLY A 71 28.54 2.97 17.78
C GLY A 71 27.33 2.91 18.71
N GLN A 72 26.16 2.42 18.28
CA GLN A 72 25.21 1.78 19.21
C GLN A 72 24.11 1.04 18.46
N SER A 73 24.25 -0.28 18.37
CA SER A 73 23.15 -1.20 18.09
C SER A 73 22.28 -1.29 19.34
N THR A 74 21.24 -0.46 19.44
CA THR A 74 20.14 -0.68 20.38
C THR A 74 19.00 -1.37 19.64
N SER A 75 19.17 -2.68 19.45
CA SER A 75 18.05 -3.61 19.28
C SER A 75 17.20 -3.50 20.53
N SER A 76 16.15 -2.70 20.46
CA SER A 76 15.06 -2.72 21.42
C SER A 76 13.80 -2.93 20.59
N ASP A 77 13.42 -4.20 20.54
CA ASP A 77 12.10 -4.65 20.13
C ASP A 77 11.07 -3.89 20.96
N LEU A 78 10.39 -2.93 20.32
CA LEU A 78 9.16 -2.40 20.88
C LEU A 78 8.04 -3.35 20.49
N SER A 79 7.83 -4.31 21.37
CA SER A 79 6.55 -4.97 21.57
C SER A 79 5.48 -3.90 21.79
N VAL A 80 4.53 -3.78 20.86
CA VAL A 80 3.33 -2.97 21.04
C VAL A 80 2.15 -3.79 20.53
N GLU A 81 1.44 -4.28 21.54
CA GLU A 81 0.04 -4.68 21.64
C GLU A 81 -0.67 -5.29 20.44
N SER A 82 -1.23 -6.48 20.71
CA SER A 82 -2.20 -7.23 19.93
C SER A 82 -3.44 -6.38 19.61
N GLU A 83 -3.33 -5.43 18.70
CA GLU A 83 -4.46 -4.95 17.91
C GLU A 83 -4.80 -6.04 16.89
N GLU A 84 -6.09 -6.38 16.76
CA GLU A 84 -6.57 -7.31 15.75
C GLU A 84 -5.88 -7.01 14.41
N PRO A 85 -5.23 -8.01 13.76
CA PRO A 85 -4.48 -7.76 12.55
C PRO A 85 -5.38 -7.04 11.56
N ALA A 86 -4.89 -5.94 11.00
CA ALA A 86 -5.65 -5.17 10.03
C ALA A 86 -6.22 -6.15 8.97
N PRO A 87 -7.50 -6.02 8.60
CA PRO A 87 -8.18 -7.01 7.78
C PRO A 87 -7.55 -7.20 6.39
N MET A 88 -6.67 -6.28 5.97
CA MET A 88 -5.86 -6.38 4.77
C MET A 88 -4.64 -5.45 4.82
N PHE A 89 -3.64 -5.75 3.98
CA PHE A 89 -2.48 -4.90 3.76
C PHE A 89 -2.74 -3.84 2.68
N VAL A 90 -2.28 -2.61 2.91
CA VAL A 90 -2.25 -1.55 1.89
C VAL A 90 -0.80 -1.07 1.69
N PRO A 91 -0.33 -0.91 0.44
CA PRO A 91 0.99 -0.34 0.17
C PRO A 91 1.18 1.06 0.77
N GLY A 92 2.43 1.46 1.02
CA GLY A 92 2.71 2.81 1.54
C GLY A 92 2.43 3.94 0.52
N PRO A 93 2.13 5.19 0.94
CA PRO A 93 1.84 6.37 0.13
C PRO A 93 2.82 6.81 -0.95
N TYR A 94 3.97 6.17 -1.10
CA TYR A 94 4.80 6.40 -2.29
C TYR A 94 4.50 5.41 -3.41
N ALA A 95 3.75 4.34 -3.14
CA ALA A 95 3.32 3.39 -4.15
C ALA A 95 2.11 3.95 -4.91
N ILE A 96 2.12 3.83 -6.24
CA ILE A 96 0.97 4.21 -7.08
C ILE A 96 -0.31 3.49 -6.64
N ALA A 97 -0.21 2.24 -6.21
CA ALA A 97 -1.32 1.46 -5.68
C ALA A 97 -1.98 2.13 -4.46
N HIS A 98 -1.18 2.74 -3.57
CA HIS A 98 -1.72 3.48 -2.43
C HIS A 98 -2.58 4.66 -2.90
N HIS A 99 -2.08 5.44 -3.85
CA HIS A 99 -2.83 6.60 -4.37
C HIS A 99 -4.15 6.18 -5.01
N LEU A 100 -4.15 5.09 -5.79
CA LEU A 100 -5.37 4.54 -6.41
C LEU A 100 -6.37 4.08 -5.35
N ILE A 101 -5.92 3.28 -4.37
CA ILE A 101 -6.76 2.75 -3.30
C ILE A 101 -7.32 3.89 -2.44
N SER A 102 -6.50 4.86 -2.06
CA SER A 102 -6.87 5.99 -1.21
C SER A 102 -7.88 6.92 -1.91
N SER A 103 -7.62 7.31 -3.17
CA SER A 103 -8.56 8.14 -3.94
C SER A 103 -9.90 7.41 -4.12
N TRP A 104 -9.90 6.13 -4.48
CA TRP A 104 -11.15 5.35 -4.54
C TRP A 104 -11.88 5.28 -3.20
N ALA A 105 -11.15 5.06 -2.10
CA ALA A 105 -11.72 4.92 -0.78
C ALA A 105 -12.37 6.23 -0.29
N PHE A 106 -11.72 7.38 -0.45
CA PHE A 106 -12.19 8.66 0.11
C PHE A 106 -13.03 9.49 -0.87
N GLU A 107 -12.68 9.51 -2.16
CA GLU A 107 -13.33 10.35 -3.19
C GLU A 107 -14.35 9.55 -4.02
N GLY A 108 -14.13 8.24 -4.15
CA GLY A 108 -14.96 7.33 -4.94
C GLY A 108 -14.39 7.07 -6.32
N ALA A 109 -14.96 6.08 -7.02
CA ALA A 109 -14.57 5.81 -8.40
C ALA A 109 -14.93 7.00 -9.31
N PRO A 110 -14.12 7.31 -10.33
CA PRO A 110 -14.46 8.32 -11.31
C PRO A 110 -15.85 8.05 -11.91
N LYS A 111 -16.66 9.11 -12.02
CA LYS A 111 -17.96 9.03 -12.69
C LYS A 111 -17.72 8.59 -14.14
N VAL A 112 -18.22 7.41 -14.49
CA VAL A 112 -18.19 6.95 -15.88
C VAL A 112 -18.98 7.95 -16.72
N PRO A 113 -18.45 8.40 -17.87
CA PRO A 113 -19.24 9.21 -18.79
C PRO A 113 -20.52 8.45 -19.15
N SER A 114 -21.65 9.14 -19.18
CA SER A 114 -22.99 8.58 -19.45
C SER A 114 -23.08 7.76 -20.75
N SER A 115 -22.11 7.91 -21.65
CA SER A 115 -22.00 7.19 -22.91
C SER A 115 -21.65 5.69 -22.77
N PHE A 116 -21.24 5.21 -21.60
CA PHE A 116 -20.92 3.79 -21.35
C PHE A 116 -22.02 3.01 -20.62
N SER A 117 -23.14 3.66 -20.30
CA SER A 117 -24.24 3.06 -19.52
C SER A 117 -25.06 1.99 -20.28
N ASN A 118 -24.74 1.74 -21.56
CA ASN A 118 -25.52 0.88 -22.46
C ASN A 118 -24.69 -0.29 -23.06
N LEU A 119 -23.58 -0.67 -22.44
CA LEU A 119 -22.78 -1.84 -22.84
C LEU A 119 -22.84 -2.95 -21.80
#